data_AF-A0A0R3PIV7-F1
#
_entry.id   AF-A0A0R3PIV7-F1
#
_cell.length_a   1.000
_cell.length_b   1.000
_cell.length_c   1.000
_cell.angle_alpha   90.00
_cell.angle_beta   90.00
_cell.angle_gamma   90.00
#
_symmetry.space_group_name_H-M   'P 1'
#
loop_
_entity.id
_entity.type
_entity.pdbx_description
1 polymer ?
#
loop_
_entity_poly.entity_id
_entity_poly.type
_entity_poly.pdbx_seq_one_letter_code
_entity_poly.pdbx_strand_id
1 'polypeptide(L)'
;MIRPLVENVPSMFVATDFIQEMLALPDMKRRIFAVCLMAEVGRKYRLPESAVSLNLVIDVLNTLLKYTQMPGNHALFTAITPSLGHIIPVYPSLAPLVSTLLLRISSIARSQLAMNCLDARPRGSQERKLANNIERILSSRVFITE
;
A
#
# COMPACT_ATOMS: atom_id res chain seq x y z
N MET A 1 10.11 -11.94 -1.64
CA MET A 1 10.99 -12.38 -0.52
C MET A 1 10.33 -12.26 0.86
N ILE A 2 9.39 -11.34 1.11
CA ILE A 2 8.77 -11.18 2.45
C ILE A 2 7.90 -12.38 2.85
N ARG A 3 7.08 -12.91 1.93
CA ARG A 3 6.18 -14.03 2.24
C ARG A 3 6.91 -15.30 2.73
N PRO A 4 7.97 -15.81 2.07
CA PRO A 4 8.75 -16.92 2.61
C PRO A 4 9.35 -16.63 4.00
N LEU A 5 9.79 -15.40 4.27
CA LEU A 5 10.30 -15.02 5.60
C LEU A 5 9.21 -15.17 6.66
N VAL A 6 8.03 -14.59 6.40
CA VAL A 6 6.90 -14.65 7.33
C VAL A 6 6.41 -16.08 7.52
N GLU A 7 6.42 -16.92 6.48
CA GLU A 7 6.00 -18.33 6.56
C GLU A 7 6.99 -19.17 7.39
N ASN A 8 8.30 -19.02 7.17
CA ASN A 8 9.33 -19.86 7.79
C ASN A 8 9.77 -19.41 9.19
N VAL A 9 9.42 -18.19 9.63
CA VAL A 9 9.72 -17.69 10.98
C VAL A 9 8.43 -17.65 11.82
N PRO A 10 8.23 -18.57 12.77
CA PRO A 10 6.99 -18.64 13.58
C PRO A 10 6.77 -17.45 14.50
N SER A 11 7.84 -16.80 14.95
CA SER A 11 7.80 -15.64 15.84
C SER A 11 7.69 -14.29 15.11
N MET A 12 7.45 -14.31 13.79
CA MET A 12 7.47 -13.08 12.98
C MET A 12 6.37 -12.07 13.36
N PHE A 13 5.33 -12.49 14.10
CA PHE A 13 4.33 -11.57 14.63
C PHE A 13 4.94 -10.52 15.55
N VAL A 14 6.05 -10.79 16.25
CA VAL A 14 6.75 -9.81 17.11
C VAL A 14 7.25 -8.60 16.30
N ALA A 15 7.41 -8.74 14.98
CA ALA A 15 7.82 -7.64 14.13
C ALA A 15 6.79 -6.49 14.08
N THR A 16 5.53 -6.70 14.48
CA THR A 16 4.51 -5.65 14.56
C THR A 16 4.93 -4.50 15.46
N ASP A 17 5.67 -4.80 16.53
CA ASP A 17 6.06 -3.84 17.55
C ASP A 17 7.03 -2.78 17.01
N PHE A 18 7.73 -3.09 15.91
CA PHE A 18 8.71 -2.21 15.28
C PHE A 18 8.16 -1.49 14.05
N ILE A 19 6.91 -1.75 13.63
CA ILE A 19 6.35 -1.20 12.38
C ILE A 19 6.28 0.32 12.45
N GLN A 20 5.83 0.89 13.58
CA GLN A 20 5.75 2.34 13.74
C GLN A 20 7.13 3.00 13.63
N GLU A 21 8.15 2.41 14.26
CA GLU A 21 9.53 2.89 14.17
C GLU A 21 10.03 2.84 12.72
N MET A 22 9.83 1.72 12.02
CA MET A 22 10.25 1.57 10.62
C MET A 22 9.57 2.57 9.69
N LEU A 23 8.30 2.91 9.95
CA LEU A 23 7.56 3.91 9.18
C LEU A 23 8.05 5.34 9.43
N ALA A 24 8.48 5.65 10.65
CA ALA A 24 9.00 6.96 11.02
C ALA A 24 10.33 7.29 10.34
N LEU A 25 11.14 6.27 9.99
CA LEU A 25 12.43 6.47 9.34
C LEU A 25 12.28 7.19 7.98
N PRO A 26 13.24 8.04 7.57
CA PRO A 26 13.19 8.77 6.30
C PRO A 26 13.48 7.89 5.06
N ASP A 27 13.83 6.62 5.24
CA ASP A 27 14.18 5.71 4.15
C ASP A 27 12.96 5.04 3.51
N MET A 28 12.76 5.25 2.20
CA MET A 28 11.61 4.66 1.49
C MET A 28 11.65 3.14 1.44
N LYS A 29 12.83 2.51 1.34
CA LYS A 29 12.92 1.05 1.27
C LYS A 29 12.41 0.42 2.56
N ARG A 30 12.77 0.99 3.71
CA ARG A 30 12.25 0.59 5.02
C ARG A 30 10.74 0.81 5.15
N ARG A 31 10.19 1.92 4.67
CA ARG A 31 8.73 2.14 4.66
C ARG A 31 7.99 1.13 3.79
N ILE A 32 8.48 0.86 2.57
CA ILE A 32 7.93 -0.17 1.68
C ILE A 32 7.97 -1.53 2.39
N PHE A 33 9.11 -1.88 2.99
CA PHE A 33 9.28 -3.12 3.71
C PHE A 33 8.28 -3.24 4.87
N ALA A 34 8.13 -2.20 5.69
CA ALA A 34 7.19 -2.20 6.82
C ALA A 34 5.74 -2.46 6.38
N VAL A 35 5.27 -1.78 5.33
CA VAL A 35 3.90 -1.97 4.82
C VAL A 35 3.70 -3.40 4.30
N CYS A 36 4.63 -3.89 3.48
CA CYS A 36 4.54 -5.24 2.92
C CYS A 36 4.67 -6.33 4.00
N LEU A 37 5.54 -6.13 4.99
CA LEU A 37 5.69 -7.03 6.13
C LEU A 37 4.40 -7.07 6.96
N MET A 38 3.81 -5.92 7.28
CA MET A 38 2.58 -5.86 8.06
C MET A 38 1.41 -6.55 7.34
N ALA A 39 1.30 -6.38 6.02
CA ALA A 39 0.28 -7.08 5.23
C ALA A 39 0.46 -8.62 5.28
N GLU A 40 1.70 -9.13 5.19
CA GLU A 40 1.97 -10.56 5.27
C GLU A 40 1.82 -11.13 6.69
N VAL A 41 2.23 -10.39 7.72
CA VAL A 41 2.00 -10.75 9.13
C VAL A 41 0.50 -10.80 9.42
N GLY A 42 -0.25 -9.78 9.00
CA GLY A 42 -1.70 -9.76 9.12
C GLY A 42 -2.36 -10.94 8.41
N ARG A 43 -1.91 -11.27 7.20
CA ARG A 43 -2.39 -12.45 6.45
C ARG A 43 -2.12 -13.77 7.19
N LYS A 44 -0.92 -13.94 7.74
CA LYS A 44 -0.51 -15.21 8.39
C LYS A 44 -1.19 -15.40 9.74
N TYR A 45 -1.13 -14.39 10.61
CA TYR A 45 -1.51 -14.54 12.02
C TYR A 45 -2.94 -14.06 12.32
N ARG A 46 -3.50 -13.13 11.52
CA ARG A 46 -4.88 -12.62 11.66
C ARG A 46 -5.24 -12.13 13.07
N LEU A 47 -4.26 -11.55 13.78
CA LEU A 47 -4.45 -11.06 15.14
C LEU A 47 -5.28 -9.76 15.16
N PRO A 48 -6.11 -9.51 16.19
CA PRO A 48 -6.78 -8.22 16.39
C PRO A 48 -5.80 -7.05 16.48
N GLU A 49 -4.68 -7.22 17.17
CA GLU A 49 -3.62 -6.22 17.33
C GLU A 49 -3.01 -5.85 15.97
N SER A 50 -2.89 -6.83 15.07
CA SER A 50 -2.43 -6.59 13.70
C SER A 50 -3.41 -5.71 12.91
N ALA A 51 -4.73 -5.77 13.18
CA ALA A 51 -5.68 -4.85 12.56
C ALA A 51 -5.47 -3.40 13.02
N VAL A 52 -5.17 -3.20 14.31
CA VAL A 52 -4.84 -1.88 14.87
C VAL A 52 -3.55 -1.33 14.25
N SER A 53 -2.50 -2.15 14.16
CA SER A 53 -1.25 -1.76 13.49
C SER A 53 -1.44 -1.45 12.01
N LEU A 54 -2.29 -2.21 11.30
CA LEU A 54 -2.63 -1.92 9.90
C LEU A 54 -3.40 -0.60 9.75
N ASN A 55 -4.28 -0.27 10.69
CA ASN A 55 -4.96 1.01 10.70
C ASN A 55 -3.95 2.18 10.82
N LEU A 56 -3.00 2.07 11.76
CA LEU A 56 -1.90 3.04 11.90
C LEU A 56 -1.08 3.16 10.60
N VAL A 57 -0.75 2.03 9.95
CA VAL A 57 -0.04 2.03 8.66
C VAL A 57 -0.84 2.82 7.61
N ILE A 58 -2.15 2.62 7.52
CA ILE A 58 -3.03 3.33 6.60
C ILE A 58 -3.04 4.84 6.90
N ASP A 59 -3.07 5.25 8.16
CA ASP A 59 -3.04 6.66 8.58
C ASP A 59 -1.71 7.34 8.21
N VAL A 60 -0.59 6.66 8.43
CA VAL A 60 0.73 7.14 8.01
C VAL A 60 0.79 7.28 6.49
N LEU A 61 0.30 6.28 5.73
CA LEU A 61 0.26 6.34 4.27
C LEU A 61 -0.63 7.48 3.77
N ASN A 62 -1.78 7.73 4.40
CA ASN A 62 -2.65 8.88 4.11
C ASN A 62 -1.94 10.21 4.34
N THR A 63 -1.10 10.28 5.38
CA THR A 63 -0.29 11.48 5.67
C THR A 63 0.80 11.67 4.63
N LEU A 64 1.55 10.62 4.30
CA LEU A 64 2.56 10.66 3.23
C LEU A 64 1.95 11.01 1.87
N LEU A 65 0.71 10.56 1.62
CA LEU A 65 -0.01 10.87 0.40
C LEU A 65 -0.23 12.38 0.20
N LYS A 66 -0.36 13.17 1.29
CA LYS A 66 -0.51 14.63 1.20
C LYS A 66 0.75 15.32 0.64
N TYR A 67 1.91 14.66 0.74
CA TYR A 67 3.20 15.16 0.25
C TYR A 67 3.62 14.53 -1.09
N THR A 68 2.69 13.93 -1.84
CA THR A 68 2.92 13.20 -3.11
C THR A 68 3.43 14.01 -4.29
N GLN A 69 3.49 15.33 -4.17
CA GLN A 69 4.14 16.17 -5.19
C GLN A 69 5.67 15.96 -5.23
N MET A 70 6.25 15.23 -4.27
CA MET A 70 7.68 14.94 -4.27
C MET A 70 8.05 13.75 -5.18
N PRO A 71 9.09 13.89 -6.04
CA PRO A 71 9.64 12.78 -6.81
C PRO A 71 10.13 11.68 -5.84
N GLY A 72 9.60 10.45 -6.01
CA GLY A 72 9.91 9.29 -5.15
C GLY A 72 8.70 8.62 -4.51
N ASN A 73 7.64 9.38 -4.20
CA ASN A 73 6.41 8.83 -3.59
C ASN A 73 5.66 7.86 -4.53
N HIS A 74 5.79 8.04 -5.85
CA HIS A 74 5.29 7.08 -6.84
C HIS A 74 5.88 5.69 -6.70
N ALA A 75 7.18 5.58 -6.42
CA ALA A 75 7.85 4.30 -6.27
C ALA A 75 7.35 3.57 -5.01
N LEU A 76 7.16 4.31 -3.92
CA LEU A 76 6.53 3.81 -2.68
C LEU A 76 5.13 3.25 -2.98
N PHE A 77 4.23 4.08 -3.52
CA PHE A 77 2.83 3.68 -3.74
C PHE A 77 2.70 2.55 -4.77
N THR A 78 3.55 2.53 -5.80
CA THR A 78 3.60 1.40 -6.74
C THR A 78 4.02 0.11 -6.06
N ALA A 79 5.04 0.15 -5.19
CA ALA A 79 5.52 -1.05 -4.52
C ALA A 79 4.52 -1.63 -3.51
N ILE A 80 3.78 -0.78 -2.79
CA ILE A 80 2.89 -1.23 -1.70
C ILE A 80 1.46 -1.51 -2.14
N THR A 81 1.02 -1.01 -3.30
CA THR A 81 -0.36 -1.16 -3.81
C THR A 81 -0.86 -2.62 -3.79
N PRO A 82 -0.07 -3.63 -4.24
CA PRO A 82 -0.49 -5.03 -4.14
C PRO A 82 -0.75 -5.48 -2.71
N SER A 83 0.14 -5.10 -1.77
CA SER A 83 0.02 -5.42 -0.35
C SER A 83 -1.24 -4.80 0.26
N LEU A 84 -1.57 -3.57 -0.10
CA LEU A 84 -2.83 -2.92 0.30
C LEU A 84 -4.05 -3.71 -0.18
N GLY A 85 -4.05 -4.15 -1.44
CA GLY A 85 -5.11 -4.99 -2.00
C GLY A 85 -5.30 -6.33 -1.27
N HIS A 86 -4.24 -6.88 -0.67
CA HIS A 86 -4.29 -8.11 0.12
C HIS A 86 -4.83 -7.91 1.54
N ILE A 87 -4.80 -6.69 2.11
CA ILE A 87 -5.36 -6.41 3.43
C ILE A 87 -6.87 -6.63 3.43
N ILE A 88 -7.57 -6.20 2.37
CA ILE A 88 -9.04 -6.24 2.26
C ILE A 88 -9.63 -7.62 2.56
N PRO A 89 -9.24 -8.72 1.88
CA PRO A 89 -9.78 -10.06 2.19
C PRO A 89 -9.30 -10.63 3.53
N VAL A 90 -8.24 -10.08 4.14
CA VAL A 90 -7.74 -10.53 5.45
C VAL A 90 -8.49 -9.82 6.59
N TYR A 91 -8.75 -8.52 6.42
CA TYR A 91 -9.44 -7.66 7.38
C TYR A 91 -10.54 -6.86 6.67
N PRO A 92 -11.74 -7.44 6.47
CA PRO A 92 -12.85 -6.78 5.80
C PRO A 92 -13.27 -5.45 6.47
N SER A 93 -13.10 -5.33 7.79
CA SER A 93 -13.35 -4.08 8.53
C SER A 93 -12.50 -2.90 8.07
N LEU A 94 -11.31 -3.15 7.51
CA LEU A 94 -10.42 -2.12 6.97
C LEU A 94 -10.70 -1.80 5.49
N ALA A 95 -11.60 -2.54 4.82
CA ALA A 95 -11.85 -2.39 3.39
C ALA A 95 -12.24 -0.97 2.96
N PRO A 96 -13.10 -0.22 3.69
CA PRO A 96 -13.43 1.16 3.32
C PRO A 96 -12.21 2.10 3.36
N LEU A 97 -11.35 1.94 4.38
CA LEU A 97 -10.16 2.77 4.57
C LEU A 97 -9.12 2.49 3.48
N VAL A 98 -8.84 1.21 3.22
CA VAL A 98 -7.91 0.79 2.17
C VAL A 98 -8.41 1.22 0.78
N SER A 99 -9.69 1.02 0.49
CA SER A 99 -10.27 1.40 -0.81
C SER A 99 -10.20 2.91 -1.03
N THR A 100 -10.52 3.71 0.00
CA THR A 100 -10.42 5.17 -0.06
C THR A 100 -8.97 5.61 -0.31
N LEU A 101 -8.00 5.01 0.38
CA LEU A 101 -6.58 5.30 0.16
C LEU A 101 -6.16 4.98 -1.29
N LEU A 102 -6.50 3.79 -1.79
CA LEU A 102 -6.21 3.37 -3.16
C LEU A 102 -6.82 4.32 -4.21
N LEU A 103 -8.09 4.71 -4.04
CA LEU A 103 -8.76 5.68 -4.92
C LEU A 103 -8.05 7.03 -4.92
N ARG A 104 -7.61 7.52 -3.76
CA ARG A 104 -6.85 8.77 -3.66
C ARG A 104 -5.49 8.68 -4.34
N ILE A 105 -4.75 7.57 -4.17
CA ILE A 105 -3.50 7.31 -4.89
C ILE A 105 -3.75 7.35 -6.41
N SER A 106 -4.79 6.66 -6.89
CA SER A 106 -5.12 6.63 -8.32
C SER A 106 -5.51 8.01 -8.86
N SER A 107 -6.26 8.79 -8.09
CA SER A 107 -6.64 10.16 -8.48
C SER A 107 -5.42 11.05 -8.65
N ILE A 108 -4.50 11.02 -7.68
CA ILE A 108 -3.24 11.79 -7.73
C ILE A 108 -2.39 11.36 -8.93
N ALA A 109 -2.21 10.05 -9.14
CA ALA A 109 -1.45 9.53 -10.28
C ALA A 109 -2.06 9.96 -11.63
N ARG A 110 -3.39 9.93 -11.77
CA ARG A 110 -4.06 10.38 -13.00
C ARG A 110 -3.91 11.90 -13.21
N SER A 111 -3.98 12.70 -12.16
CA SER A 111 -3.73 14.15 -12.23
C SER A 111 -2.30 14.46 -12.66
N GLN A 112 -1.31 13.74 -12.11
CA GLN A 112 0.10 13.90 -12.51
C GLN A 112 0.34 13.45 -13.95
N LEU A 113 -0.30 12.36 -14.39
CA LEU A 113 -0.28 11.95 -15.79
C LEU A 113 -0.82 13.04 -16.71
N ALA A 114 -1.96 13.65 -16.37
CA ALA A 114 -2.55 14.72 -17.17
C ALA A 114 -1.61 15.94 -17.28
N MET A 115 -0.96 16.32 -16.17
CA MET A 115 0.06 17.38 -16.16
C MET A 115 1.26 17.02 -17.04
N ASN A 116 1.77 15.80 -16.96
CA ASN A 116 2.94 15.35 -17.73
C ASN A 116 2.65 15.19 -19.24
N CYS A 117 1.40 14.91 -19.62
CA CYS A 117 0.99 14.85 -21.03
C CYS A 117 1.13 16.21 -21.74
N LEU A 118 1.12 17.32 -20.99
CA LEU A 118 1.37 18.66 -21.54
C LEU A 118 2.86 18.87 -21.90
N ASP A 119 3.78 18.03 -21.40
CA ASP A 119 5.23 18.25 -21.44
C ASP A 119 5.97 17.41 -22.52
N ALA A 120 5.25 16.93 -23.55
CA ALA A 120 5.79 16.23 -24.74
C ALA A 120 6.70 14.99 -24.50
N ARG A 121 6.84 14.48 -23.27
CA ARG A 121 7.64 13.28 -22.94
C ARG A 121 6.76 12.07 -22.55
N PRO A 122 6.10 11.36 -23.48
CA PRO A 122 5.36 10.17 -23.14
C PRO A 122 6.26 8.94 -23.33
N ARG A 123 7.02 8.55 -22.30
CA ARG A 123 7.64 7.21 -22.27
C ARG A 123 7.29 6.51 -20.96
N GLY A 124 6.27 5.64 -21.02
CA GLY A 124 5.98 4.66 -19.98
C GLY A 124 5.72 5.22 -18.59
N SER A 125 4.78 6.18 -18.47
CA SER A 125 4.46 6.86 -17.21
C SER A 125 4.15 5.87 -16.08
N GLN A 126 4.93 5.95 -15.01
CA GLN A 126 4.76 5.12 -13.81
C GLN A 126 3.39 5.39 -13.17
N GLU A 127 2.88 6.60 -13.36
CA GLU A 127 1.56 7.09 -12.99
C GLU A 127 0.45 6.25 -13.63
N ARG A 128 0.54 6.00 -14.95
CA ARG A 128 -0.46 5.17 -15.66
C ARG A 128 -0.42 3.73 -15.17
N LYS A 129 0.77 3.17 -14.98
CA LYS A 129 0.93 1.81 -14.44
C LYS A 129 0.33 1.69 -13.04
N LEU A 130 0.58 2.67 -12.18
CA LEU A 130 0.02 2.74 -10.83
C LEU A 130 -1.50 2.81 -10.85
N ALA A 131 -2.08 3.73 -11.62
CA ALA A 131 -3.53 3.88 -11.73
C ALA A 131 -4.20 2.60 -12.25
N ASN A 132 -3.67 1.98 -13.30
CA ASN A 132 -4.21 0.73 -13.85
C ASN A 132 -4.09 -0.44 -12.87
N ASN A 133 -3.00 -0.51 -12.10
CA ASN A 133 -2.84 -1.54 -11.08
C ASN A 133 -3.87 -1.40 -9.95
N ILE A 134 -4.12 -0.16 -9.51
CA ILE A 134 -5.13 0.14 -8.50
C ILE A 134 -6.52 -0.25 -9.00
N GLU A 135 -6.86 0.18 -10.22
CA GLU A 135 -8.13 -0.15 -10.86
C GLU A 135 -8.34 -1.66 -10.95
N ARG A 136 -7.34 -2.41 -11.40
CA ARG A 136 -7.40 -3.88 -11.42
C ARG A 136 -7.66 -4.48 -10.04
N ILE A 137 -7.01 -3.98 -9.00
CA ILE A 137 -7.22 -4.46 -7.61
C ILE A 137 -8.65 -4.19 -7.17
N LEU A 138 -9.19 -2.99 -7.41
CA LEU A 138 -10.55 -2.63 -7.02
C LEU A 138 -11.60 -3.40 -7.85
N SER A 139 -11.42 -3.51 -9.17
CA SER A 139 -12.34 -4.23 -10.06
C SER A 139 -12.36 -5.74 -9.83
N SER A 140 -11.22 -6.35 -9.45
CA SER A 140 -11.17 -7.78 -9.08
C SER A 140 -12.02 -8.13 -7.85
N ARG A 141 -12.62 -7.13 -7.19
CA ARG A 141 -13.45 -7.29 -5.98
C ARG A 141 -14.94 -7.16 -6.25
N VAL A 142 -15.36 -6.53 -7.35
CA VAL A 142 -16.79 -6.41 -7.71
C VAL A 142 -17.42 -7.79 -7.96
N PHE A 143 -16.62 -8.78 -8.37
CA PHE A 143 -17.06 -10.14 -8.66
C PHE A 143 -17.10 -11.11 -7.46
N ILE A 144 -16.86 -10.66 -6.22
CA ILE A 144 -16.88 -11.52 -5.01
C ILE A 144 -18.16 -11.27 -4.18
N THR A 145 -19.01 -10.32 -4.59
CA THR A 145 -20.23 -9.91 -3.88
C THR A 145 -21.53 -10.26 -4.61
N GLU A 146 -21.51 -11.16 -5.59
CA GLU A 146 -22.72 -11.76 -6.18
C GLU A 146 -22.94 -13.19 -5.69
#